data_AF-A0A1Q9DDY2-F1
#
_entry.id   AF-A0A1Q9DDY2-F1
#
_cell.length_a   1.000
_cell.length_b   1.000
_cell.length_c   1.000
_cell.angle_alpha   90.00
_cell.angle_beta   90.00
_cell.angle_gamma   90.00
#
_symmetry.space_group_name_H-M   'P 1'
#
loop_
_entity.id
_entity.type
_entity.pdbx_description
1 polymer ?
#
loop_
_entity_poly.entity_id
_entity_poly.type
_entity_poly.pdbx_seq_one_letter_code
_entity_poly.pdbx_strand_id
1 'polypeptide(L)'
;MAQARAADFNLSEFYMNYTRFLLGLGSHQDAKLDIPELSVEFDLEPLPHPPAPASPLPPTPEGFPPAPPAAPRRHARVYETEVLETSANQGSSRDPLGGAFAAILGDGSVVTWGHDEAGGKSSALNDQLKNVQQIQASNCAFAAILGDGSVVTWGDKTAAGQSSALKDQLNNVQQIQATHFAFAAILGDGSVVTWGDARYGGDSAAVQDQLKNAQQIQASDRAFAAILSDGSVVTWGDTRYGGDSTAVKDQLKNVQQIQATSVAFAAVLCHGSVVTWGNADHGGGSTAVKDQLKNVQQIQAARSAFAAILGDGSVVTWGCARYGGDSSAVQDQLTNVQQIQASDDAFAAILGDGSVVAWGNADHGGDSSDVQDQLTNVQQIQASDSAFAAILGDGSVVTWGDAVHGGDSSDVQDQLTNVHQIQASRGAFAAILGDGCVVTWGYAVWGGDSAAVQDQLKNVQRIQASDGAFAAILGDVSVATWGHDAFGGDSSAVQGSTEGCLNSR
;
A
#
# COMPACT_ATOMS: atom_id res chain seq x y z
N MET A 1 14.30 -52.10 14.27
CA MET A 1 12.88 -52.47 14.10
C MET A 1 12.16 -52.31 15.43
N ALA A 2 11.42 -51.21 15.62
CA ALA A 2 10.25 -51.08 16.50
C ALA A 2 9.71 -49.65 16.39
N GLN A 3 8.40 -49.53 16.25
CA GLN A 3 7.60 -48.31 16.10
C GLN A 3 7.42 -47.54 17.42
N ALA A 4 7.25 -46.22 17.35
CA ALA A 4 6.46 -45.39 18.27
C ALA A 4 6.05 -44.11 17.51
N ARG A 5 4.84 -44.02 16.96
CA ARG A 5 3.59 -43.43 17.53
C ARG A 5 3.76 -42.03 18.12
N ALA A 6 3.16 -41.08 17.42
CA ALA A 6 2.89 -39.70 17.80
C ALA A 6 1.97 -39.61 19.02
N ALA A 7 2.21 -38.58 19.83
CA ALA A 7 1.30 -38.11 20.86
C ALA A 7 1.04 -36.63 20.63
N ASP A 8 -0.22 -36.30 20.34
CA ASP A 8 -0.80 -34.97 20.34
C ASP A 8 -0.61 -34.31 21.71
N PHE A 9 -0.15 -33.05 21.74
CA PHE A 9 -0.14 -32.22 22.94
C PHE A 9 -1.15 -31.10 22.79
N ASN A 10 -2.21 -31.21 23.58
CA ASN A 10 -3.33 -30.28 23.70
C ASN A 10 -3.02 -29.28 24.84
N LEU A 11 -2.79 -28.01 24.50
CA LEU A 11 -2.51 -26.93 25.45
C LEU A 11 -3.83 -26.31 25.96
N SER A 12 -4.48 -26.99 26.91
CA SER A 12 -5.61 -26.44 27.67
C SER A 12 -5.48 -26.56 29.19
N GLU A 13 -4.29 -26.84 29.72
CA GLU A 13 -4.02 -26.87 31.16
C GLU A 13 -2.71 -26.16 31.49
N PHE A 14 -2.72 -24.83 31.50
CA PHE A 14 -1.78 -24.04 32.32
C PHE A 14 -2.33 -22.63 32.60
N TYR A 15 -3.52 -22.57 33.18
CA TYR A 15 -4.00 -21.41 33.92
C TYR A 15 -4.23 -21.85 35.37
N MET A 16 -3.92 -20.95 36.31
CA MET A 16 -4.06 -21.06 37.77
C MET A 16 -2.83 -21.55 38.52
N ASN A 17 -1.86 -20.65 38.68
CA ASN A 17 -1.23 -20.36 39.98
C ASN A 17 -0.23 -19.22 39.79
N TYR A 18 -0.59 -17.98 40.14
CA TYR A 18 0.29 -16.99 40.78
C TYR A 18 -0.51 -15.69 40.97
N THR A 19 -1.40 -15.68 41.96
CA THR A 19 -1.96 -14.43 42.50
C THR A 19 -2.18 -14.61 43.99
N ARG A 20 -1.12 -14.38 44.78
CA ARG A 20 -1.17 -14.05 46.22
C ARG A 20 0.24 -13.82 46.74
N PHE A 21 0.78 -12.63 46.53
CA PHE A 21 1.62 -11.96 47.53
C PHE A 21 1.77 -10.48 47.13
N LEU A 22 1.55 -9.58 48.10
CA LEU A 22 1.87 -8.15 48.11
C LEU A 22 0.84 -7.16 47.51
N LEU A 23 -0.27 -6.98 48.24
CA LEU A 23 -0.82 -5.64 48.51
C LEU A 23 -0.86 -5.47 50.04
N GLY A 24 -0.17 -4.45 50.56
CA GLY A 24 -0.24 -4.14 51.99
C GLY A 24 0.81 -3.15 52.52
N LEU A 25 0.44 -1.86 52.48
CA LEU A 25 0.70 -0.80 53.46
C LEU A 25 1.94 0.11 53.36
N GLY A 26 1.60 1.42 53.28
CA GLY A 26 2.23 2.55 54.00
C GLY A 26 3.45 3.16 53.31
N SER A 27 3.71 4.46 53.36
CA SER A 27 3.07 5.65 53.93
C SER A 27 3.98 6.85 53.56
N HIS A 28 3.40 8.05 53.42
CA HIS A 28 4.01 9.38 53.58
C HIS A 28 5.54 9.54 53.54
N GLN A 29 6.03 10.38 52.63
CA GLN A 29 6.84 11.55 53.03
C GLN A 29 6.99 12.59 51.91
N ASP A 30 6.86 13.85 52.32
CA ASP A 30 7.06 15.07 51.57
C ASP A 30 8.46 15.14 50.92
N ALA A 31 8.51 15.50 49.63
CA ALA A 31 9.70 15.99 48.98
C ALA A 31 9.37 17.29 48.23
N LYS A 32 9.69 18.41 48.89
CA LYS A 32 9.91 19.73 48.27
C LYS A 32 10.97 19.58 47.19
N LEU A 33 10.64 19.94 45.96
CA LEU A 33 11.62 20.20 44.89
C LEU A 33 11.57 21.68 44.54
N ASP A 34 12.67 22.36 44.86
CA ASP A 34 12.96 23.74 44.49
C ASP A 34 13.09 23.85 42.97
N ILE A 35 12.30 24.76 42.37
CA ILE A 35 12.38 25.14 40.97
C ILE A 35 13.30 26.37 40.90
N PRO A 36 14.46 26.33 40.22
CA PRO A 36 15.19 27.55 39.90
C PRO A 36 14.54 28.25 38.71
N GLU A 37 14.28 29.55 38.86
CA GLU A 37 13.88 30.48 37.80
C GLU A 37 14.92 30.46 36.66
N LEU A 38 14.51 29.98 35.48
CA LEU A 38 15.25 30.18 34.23
C LEU A 38 14.75 31.47 33.59
N SER A 39 15.59 32.50 33.66
CA SER A 39 15.46 33.74 32.91
C SER A 39 15.71 33.44 31.43
N VAL A 40 14.69 33.55 30.60
CA VAL A 40 14.82 33.45 29.13
C VAL A 40 15.05 34.86 28.58
N GLU A 41 16.29 35.17 28.22
CA GLU A 41 16.64 36.32 27.38
C GLU A 41 16.29 35.98 25.93
N PHE A 42 15.44 36.80 25.31
CA PHE A 42 15.14 36.74 23.88
C PHE A 42 16.23 37.49 23.10
N ASP A 43 17.14 36.76 22.45
CA ASP A 43 17.98 37.32 21.39
C ASP A 43 17.18 37.34 20.08
N LEU A 44 16.76 38.54 19.67
CA LEU A 44 16.12 38.81 18.39
C LEU A 44 17.19 38.91 17.29
N GLU A 45 17.30 37.90 16.45
CA GLU A 45 18.02 38.02 15.18
C GLU A 45 17.28 38.97 14.21
N PRO A 46 18.00 39.81 13.43
CA PRO A 46 17.39 40.77 12.53
C PRO A 46 16.88 40.10 11.24
N LEU A 47 15.65 40.46 10.85
CA LEU A 47 14.98 40.04 9.61
C LEU A 47 15.81 40.34 8.34
N PRO A 48 15.82 39.45 7.33
CA PRO A 48 16.49 39.70 6.06
C PRO A 48 15.76 40.76 5.22
N HIS A 49 16.55 41.63 4.56
CA HIS A 49 16.08 42.71 3.71
C HIS A 49 15.35 42.23 2.44
N PRO A 50 14.37 43.01 1.92
CA PRO A 50 13.66 42.68 0.68
C PRO A 50 14.54 42.92 -0.56
N PRO A 51 14.34 42.17 -1.66
CA PRO A 51 15.13 42.33 -2.88
C PRO A 51 14.76 43.62 -3.64
N ALA A 52 15.78 44.20 -4.29
CA ALA A 52 15.71 45.44 -5.05
C ALA A 52 14.87 45.34 -6.36
N PRO A 53 14.28 46.46 -6.85
CA PRO A 53 13.41 46.45 -8.02
C PRO A 53 14.17 46.31 -9.35
N ALA A 54 13.55 45.59 -10.30
CA ALA A 54 14.09 45.34 -11.63
C ALA A 54 14.19 46.62 -12.50
N SER A 55 15.25 46.69 -13.31
CA SER A 55 15.48 47.75 -14.32
C SER A 55 14.70 47.50 -15.62
N PRO A 56 14.39 48.53 -16.43
CA PRO A 56 13.35 48.50 -17.45
C PRO A 56 13.81 47.92 -18.81
N LEU A 57 12.87 47.26 -19.50
CA LEU A 57 13.02 46.73 -20.87
C LEU A 57 12.96 47.86 -21.95
N PRO A 58 13.66 47.71 -23.10
CA PRO A 58 13.58 48.65 -24.23
C PRO A 58 12.35 48.39 -25.12
N PRO A 59 11.94 49.36 -25.96
CA PRO A 59 10.64 49.35 -26.64
C PRO A 59 10.62 48.47 -27.90
N THR A 60 9.49 47.81 -28.15
CA THR A 60 9.18 47.07 -29.39
C THR A 60 8.52 48.00 -30.43
N PRO A 61 8.86 47.90 -31.73
CA PRO A 61 8.13 48.59 -32.80
C PRO A 61 6.83 47.85 -33.16
N GLU A 62 5.75 48.62 -33.34
CA GLU A 62 4.45 48.16 -33.83
C GLU A 62 4.48 47.79 -35.33
N GLY A 63 3.66 46.81 -35.73
CA GLY A 63 3.05 46.79 -37.07
C GLY A 63 3.04 45.47 -37.85
N PHE A 64 2.23 44.48 -37.44
CA PHE A 64 1.66 43.46 -38.35
C PHE A 64 0.26 43.02 -37.87
N PRO A 65 -0.69 42.70 -38.77
CA PRO A 65 -2.08 42.39 -38.44
C PRO A 65 -2.23 41.05 -37.70
N PRO A 66 -3.31 40.87 -36.90
CA PRO A 66 -3.49 39.69 -36.07
C PRO A 66 -3.65 38.41 -36.91
N ALA A 67 -2.83 37.41 -36.61
CA ALA A 67 -3.00 36.05 -37.10
C ALA A 67 -4.31 35.44 -36.57
N PRO A 68 -4.99 34.58 -37.35
CA PRO A 68 -6.20 33.88 -36.89
C PRO A 68 -5.88 33.03 -35.64
N PRO A 69 -6.86 32.83 -34.74
CA PRO A 69 -6.63 32.11 -33.49
C PRO A 69 -6.08 30.71 -33.79
N ALA A 70 -4.90 30.44 -33.26
CA ALA A 70 -4.29 29.13 -33.31
C ALA A 70 -5.26 28.12 -32.67
N ALA A 71 -5.62 27.08 -33.44
CA ALA A 71 -6.30 25.92 -32.90
C ALA A 71 -5.52 25.41 -31.67
N PRO A 72 -6.21 24.95 -30.60
CA PRO A 72 -5.53 24.46 -29.42
C PRO A 72 -4.54 23.37 -29.84
N ARG A 73 -3.25 23.64 -29.61
CA ARG A 73 -2.21 22.63 -29.70
C ARG A 73 -2.64 21.50 -28.77
N ARG A 74 -3.09 20.39 -29.35
CA ARG A 74 -3.30 19.15 -28.60
C ARG A 74 -1.95 18.79 -28.01
N HIS A 75 -1.81 18.99 -26.69
CA HIS A 75 -0.75 18.35 -25.94
C HIS A 75 -0.96 16.85 -26.14
N ALA A 76 -0.07 16.21 -26.91
CA ALA A 76 0.00 14.77 -26.97
C ALA A 76 0.36 14.31 -25.55
N ARG A 77 -0.60 13.77 -24.81
CA ARG A 77 -0.33 13.01 -23.59
C ARG A 77 0.38 11.75 -24.04
N VAL A 78 1.62 11.58 -23.60
CA VAL A 78 2.30 10.28 -23.67
C VAL A 78 1.58 9.43 -22.64
N TYR A 79 0.83 8.42 -23.10
CA TYR A 79 0.20 7.45 -22.20
C TYR A 79 1.32 6.59 -21.61
N GLU A 80 1.52 6.68 -20.29
CA GLU A 80 2.44 5.81 -19.55
C GLU A 80 1.89 4.39 -19.49
N THR A 81 2.78 3.39 -19.51
CA THR A 81 2.37 1.99 -19.30
C THR A 81 2.16 1.75 -17.80
N GLU A 82 0.97 1.32 -17.40
CA GLU A 82 0.63 0.98 -16.01
C GLU A 82 0.42 -0.53 -15.94
N VAL A 83 1.18 -1.24 -15.08
CA VAL A 83 1.04 -2.69 -14.86
C VAL A 83 0.45 -2.92 -13.47
N LEU A 84 -0.58 -3.76 -13.38
CA LEU A 84 -1.33 -4.04 -12.15
C LEU A 84 -1.48 -5.56 -11.96
N GLU A 85 -1.50 -6.05 -10.71
CA GLU A 85 -1.51 -7.48 -10.36
C GLU A 85 -2.78 -8.00 -9.68
N THR A 86 -3.09 -9.29 -9.84
CA THR A 86 -4.02 -10.04 -8.99
C THR A 86 -3.28 -11.09 -8.16
N SER A 87 -3.73 -11.40 -6.94
CA SER A 87 -3.20 -12.59 -6.23
C SER A 87 -4.08 -13.27 -5.18
N ALA A 88 -4.17 -14.61 -5.20
CA ALA A 88 -4.92 -15.40 -4.24
C ALA A 88 -4.24 -15.56 -2.87
N ASN A 89 -4.83 -14.92 -1.86
CA ASN A 89 -4.46 -15.14 -0.46
C ASN A 89 -4.86 -16.56 0.03
N GLN A 90 -3.95 -17.27 0.70
CA GLN A 90 -4.24 -18.59 1.29
C GLN A 90 -5.24 -18.46 2.46
N GLY A 91 -6.49 -18.84 2.21
CA GLY A 91 -7.54 -18.82 3.24
C GLY A 91 -8.73 -19.76 2.98
N SER A 92 -8.63 -20.69 2.03
CA SER A 92 -9.66 -21.68 1.75
C SER A 92 -9.01 -22.91 1.10
N SER A 93 -9.49 -24.09 1.46
CA SER A 93 -9.02 -25.42 1.06
C SER A 93 -9.24 -25.76 -0.42
N ARG A 94 -8.97 -24.81 -1.33
CA ARG A 94 -8.88 -25.01 -2.78
C ARG A 94 -7.50 -24.50 -3.20
N ASP A 95 -6.88 -25.23 -4.11
CA ASP A 95 -5.51 -25.06 -4.60
C ASP A 95 -5.12 -23.58 -4.83
N PRO A 96 -3.83 -23.20 -4.68
CA PRO A 96 -3.39 -21.83 -4.92
C PRO A 96 -3.76 -21.41 -6.35
N LEU A 97 -4.74 -20.52 -6.48
CA LEU A 97 -5.08 -19.86 -7.73
C LEU A 97 -3.91 -18.90 -8.01
N GLY A 98 -3.06 -19.20 -8.98
CA GLY A 98 -1.91 -18.34 -9.31
C GLY A 98 -2.33 -16.89 -9.62
N GLY A 99 -1.43 -15.93 -9.50
CA GLY A 99 -1.65 -14.53 -9.89
C GLY A 99 -1.54 -14.25 -11.40
N ALA A 100 -1.93 -13.04 -11.78
CA ALA A 100 -1.83 -12.54 -13.16
C ALA A 100 -1.45 -11.06 -13.17
N PHE A 101 -0.97 -10.57 -14.31
CA PHE A 101 -0.70 -9.15 -14.57
C PHE A 101 -1.58 -8.62 -15.70
N ALA A 102 -1.84 -7.32 -15.64
CA ALA A 102 -2.42 -6.54 -16.72
C ALA A 102 -1.61 -5.26 -16.93
N ALA A 103 -1.20 -4.98 -18.17
CA ALA A 103 -0.49 -3.77 -18.56
C ALA A 103 -1.34 -2.93 -19.51
N ILE A 104 -1.54 -1.66 -19.19
CA ILE A 104 -2.10 -0.66 -20.11
C ILE A 104 -0.98 -0.17 -21.01
N LEU A 105 -1.09 -0.32 -22.33
CA LEU A 105 -0.10 0.15 -23.29
C LEU A 105 -0.29 1.64 -23.62
N GLY A 106 0.73 2.26 -24.21
CA GLY A 106 0.72 3.68 -24.58
C GLY A 106 -0.30 4.10 -25.66
N ASP A 107 -1.07 3.16 -26.20
CA ASP A 107 -2.23 3.39 -27.07
C ASP A 107 -3.58 3.19 -26.34
N GLY A 108 -3.54 2.86 -25.05
CA GLY A 108 -4.70 2.55 -24.21
C GLY A 108 -5.25 1.13 -24.39
N SER A 109 -4.58 0.24 -25.12
CA SER A 109 -4.91 -1.19 -25.14
C SER A 109 -4.36 -1.91 -23.91
N VAL A 110 -4.83 -3.12 -23.62
CA VAL A 110 -4.37 -3.91 -22.46
C VAL A 110 -3.81 -5.26 -22.88
N VAL A 111 -2.66 -5.59 -22.32
CA VAL A 111 -2.04 -6.92 -22.43
C VAL A 111 -2.10 -7.58 -21.06
N THR A 112 -2.44 -8.87 -21.01
CA THR A 112 -2.49 -9.65 -19.77
C THR A 112 -1.70 -10.94 -19.92
N TRP A 113 -1.10 -11.41 -18.83
CA TRP A 113 -0.38 -12.68 -18.77
C TRP A 113 -0.39 -13.25 -17.35
N GLY A 114 0.10 -14.47 -17.17
CA GLY A 114 0.03 -15.22 -15.91
C GLY A 114 -1.11 -16.24 -15.90
N HIS A 115 -1.62 -16.58 -14.72
CA HIS A 115 -2.59 -17.67 -14.56
C HIS A 115 -3.95 -17.34 -15.22
N ASP A 116 -4.44 -18.26 -16.07
CA ASP A 116 -5.68 -18.09 -16.83
C ASP A 116 -6.88 -17.72 -15.96
N GLU A 117 -7.08 -18.45 -14.84
CA GLU A 117 -8.24 -18.25 -13.97
C GLU A 117 -8.16 -16.96 -13.15
N ALA A 118 -6.96 -16.40 -12.96
CA ALA A 118 -6.80 -15.10 -12.29
C ALA A 118 -6.87 -13.91 -13.25
N GLY A 119 -7.12 -14.15 -14.54
CA GLY A 119 -7.24 -13.10 -15.54
C GLY A 119 -6.00 -12.91 -16.42
N GLY A 120 -5.07 -13.88 -16.43
CA GLY A 120 -3.89 -13.88 -17.30
C GLY A 120 -4.20 -14.07 -18.79
N LYS A 121 -5.47 -14.23 -19.17
CA LYS A 121 -5.93 -14.27 -20.56
C LYS A 121 -7.10 -13.30 -20.80
N SER A 122 -6.81 -12.17 -21.45
CA SER A 122 -7.78 -11.17 -21.89
C SER A 122 -8.12 -11.24 -23.38
N SER A 123 -7.61 -12.23 -24.12
CA SER A 123 -7.71 -12.29 -25.59
C SER A 123 -9.14 -12.21 -26.15
N ALA A 124 -10.12 -12.75 -25.41
CA ALA A 124 -11.54 -12.68 -25.77
C ALA A 124 -12.16 -11.27 -25.60
N LEU A 125 -11.45 -10.35 -24.94
CA LEU A 125 -11.88 -9.00 -24.59
C LEU A 125 -11.04 -7.92 -25.27
N ASN A 126 -10.11 -8.27 -26.15
CA ASN A 126 -9.25 -7.31 -26.87
C ASN A 126 -10.03 -6.20 -27.58
N ASP A 127 -11.23 -6.50 -28.08
CA ASP A 127 -12.08 -5.48 -28.73
C ASP A 127 -12.74 -4.52 -27.74
N GLN A 128 -12.87 -4.90 -26.48
CA GLN A 128 -13.47 -4.13 -25.40
C GLN A 128 -12.42 -3.34 -24.59
N LEU A 129 -11.21 -3.88 -24.44
CA LEU A 129 -10.09 -3.27 -23.70
C LEU A 129 -9.33 -2.27 -24.59
N LYS A 130 -10.01 -1.21 -25.02
CA LYS A 130 -9.44 -0.10 -25.79
C LYS A 130 -9.68 1.21 -25.05
N ASN A 131 -8.70 2.12 -25.09
CA ASN A 131 -8.71 3.38 -24.35
C ASN A 131 -8.85 3.21 -22.82
N VAL A 132 -8.28 2.14 -22.26
CA VAL A 132 -8.25 1.92 -20.81
C VAL A 132 -7.47 3.06 -20.14
N GLN A 133 -8.04 3.59 -19.05
CA GLN A 133 -7.45 4.69 -18.27
C GLN A 133 -6.89 4.23 -16.93
N GLN A 134 -7.52 3.21 -16.32
CA GLN A 134 -7.13 2.67 -15.03
C GLN A 134 -7.56 1.21 -14.98
N ILE A 135 -6.78 0.37 -14.30
CA ILE A 135 -7.20 -0.98 -13.91
C ILE A 135 -7.18 -1.04 -12.38
N GLN A 136 -8.08 -1.82 -11.81
CA GLN A 136 -8.05 -2.22 -10.41
C GLN A 136 -8.10 -3.74 -10.36
N ALA A 137 -7.33 -4.32 -9.46
CA ALA A 137 -7.25 -5.75 -9.31
C ALA A 137 -7.73 -6.22 -7.93
N SER A 138 -8.28 -7.43 -7.90
CA SER A 138 -8.59 -8.21 -6.70
C SER A 138 -7.64 -9.42 -6.62
N ASN A 139 -7.94 -10.43 -5.81
CA ASN A 139 -7.06 -11.59 -5.74
C ASN A 139 -7.02 -12.44 -7.02
N CYS A 140 -8.05 -12.38 -7.86
CA CYS A 140 -8.12 -13.23 -9.06
C CYS A 140 -9.00 -12.66 -10.17
N ALA A 141 -9.26 -11.35 -10.12
CA ALA A 141 -9.97 -10.65 -11.18
C ALA A 141 -9.48 -9.21 -11.34
N PHE A 142 -9.72 -8.66 -12.51
CA PHE A 142 -9.40 -7.27 -12.85
C PHE A 142 -10.66 -6.52 -13.27
N ALA A 143 -10.64 -5.21 -13.08
CA ALA A 143 -11.63 -4.28 -13.55
C ALA A 143 -10.94 -3.06 -14.20
N ALA A 144 -11.16 -2.85 -15.49
CA ALA A 144 -10.64 -1.72 -16.25
C ALA A 144 -11.70 -0.63 -16.40
N ILE A 145 -11.34 0.62 -16.10
CA ILE A 145 -12.12 1.82 -16.43
C ILE A 145 -11.66 2.31 -17.80
N LEU A 146 -12.59 2.41 -18.76
CA LEU A 146 -12.34 2.91 -20.11
C LEU A 146 -12.44 4.44 -20.16
N GLY A 147 -11.91 5.05 -21.23
CA GLY A 147 -11.94 6.52 -21.43
C GLY A 147 -13.34 7.12 -21.60
N ASP A 148 -14.36 6.30 -21.84
CA ASP A 148 -15.78 6.72 -21.83
C ASP A 148 -16.46 6.52 -20.45
N GLY A 149 -15.71 6.05 -19.45
CA GLY A 149 -16.17 5.77 -18.09
C GLY A 149 -16.91 4.44 -17.94
N SER A 150 -16.96 3.59 -18.97
CA SER A 150 -17.49 2.23 -18.83
C SER A 150 -16.46 1.29 -18.19
N VAL A 151 -16.92 0.14 -17.68
CA VAL A 151 -16.06 -0.86 -17.02
C VAL A 151 -16.09 -2.20 -17.71
N VAL A 152 -14.90 -2.78 -17.90
CA VAL A 152 -14.71 -4.15 -18.38
C VAL A 152 -14.03 -4.95 -17.27
N THR A 153 -14.60 -6.09 -16.89
CA THR A 153 -13.98 -7.01 -15.91
C THR A 153 -13.64 -8.35 -16.52
N TRP A 154 -12.61 -9.02 -15.97
CA TRP A 154 -12.17 -10.35 -16.38
C TRP A 154 -11.46 -11.07 -15.24
N GLY A 155 -11.19 -12.36 -15.41
CA GLY A 155 -10.64 -13.25 -14.37
C GLY A 155 -11.69 -14.22 -13.82
N ASP A 156 -11.51 -14.66 -12.57
CA ASP A 156 -12.32 -15.71 -11.98
C ASP A 156 -13.77 -15.25 -11.82
N LYS A 157 -14.70 -16.09 -12.31
CA LYS A 157 -16.12 -15.75 -12.35
C LYS A 157 -16.74 -15.64 -10.96
N THR A 158 -16.22 -16.38 -9.99
CA THR A 158 -16.72 -16.37 -8.61
C THR A 158 -16.14 -15.20 -7.79
N ALA A 159 -15.02 -14.64 -8.22
CA ALA A 159 -14.34 -13.50 -7.63
C ALA A 159 -14.49 -12.19 -8.40
N ALA A 160 -15.70 -11.95 -8.92
CA ALA A 160 -16.06 -10.70 -9.60
C ALA A 160 -15.48 -10.50 -11.02
N GLY A 161 -14.92 -11.55 -11.63
CA GLY A 161 -14.47 -11.57 -13.04
C GLY A 161 -15.60 -11.51 -14.08
N GLN A 162 -16.86 -11.37 -13.66
CA GLN A 162 -18.01 -11.12 -14.55
C GLN A 162 -18.84 -9.92 -14.06
N SER A 163 -18.84 -8.83 -14.83
CA SER A 163 -19.72 -7.66 -14.62
C SER A 163 -20.83 -7.55 -15.66
N SER A 164 -20.99 -8.53 -16.56
CA SER A 164 -21.89 -8.43 -17.73
C SER A 164 -23.34 -8.13 -17.38
N ALA A 165 -23.82 -8.57 -16.21
CA ALA A 165 -25.18 -8.28 -15.72
C ALA A 165 -25.37 -6.82 -15.24
N LEU A 166 -24.27 -6.08 -15.04
CA LEU A 166 -24.23 -4.72 -14.49
C LEU A 166 -23.73 -3.69 -15.51
N LYS A 167 -23.60 -4.07 -16.78
CA LYS A 167 -23.09 -3.19 -17.85
C LYS A 167 -23.84 -1.86 -17.93
N ASP A 168 -25.16 -1.88 -17.75
CA ASP A 168 -25.99 -0.67 -17.79
C ASP A 168 -25.86 0.19 -16.52
N GLN A 169 -25.31 -0.36 -15.43
CA GLN A 169 -25.08 0.35 -14.16
C GLN A 169 -23.66 0.91 -14.07
N LEU A 170 -22.67 0.26 -14.70
CA LEU A 170 -21.25 0.68 -14.67
C LEU A 170 -20.94 1.68 -15.79
N ASN A 171 -21.61 2.83 -15.75
CA ASN A 171 -21.38 3.95 -16.66
C ASN A 171 -20.84 5.15 -15.89
N ASN A 172 -19.91 5.90 -16.50
CA ASN A 172 -19.28 7.07 -15.89
C ASN A 172 -18.55 6.75 -14.57
N VAL A 173 -17.94 5.58 -14.45
CA VAL A 173 -17.16 5.15 -13.28
C VAL A 173 -15.93 6.03 -13.11
N GLN A 174 -15.69 6.48 -11.87
CA GLN A 174 -14.57 7.36 -11.51
C GLN A 174 -13.48 6.63 -10.72
N GLN A 175 -13.87 5.70 -9.86
CA GLN A 175 -12.94 4.94 -9.01
C GLN A 175 -13.49 3.52 -8.82
N ILE A 176 -12.59 2.55 -8.78
CA ILE A 176 -12.87 1.18 -8.36
C ILE A 176 -11.97 0.85 -7.18
N GLN A 177 -12.50 0.10 -6.23
CA GLN A 177 -11.77 -0.50 -5.12
C GLN A 177 -12.10 -1.99 -5.05
N ALA A 178 -11.18 -2.79 -4.52
CA ALA A 178 -11.31 -4.23 -4.45
C ALA A 178 -11.07 -4.75 -3.03
N THR A 179 -11.86 -5.75 -2.64
CA THR A 179 -11.49 -6.70 -1.59
C THR A 179 -10.85 -7.91 -2.27
N HIS A 180 -10.56 -8.98 -1.52
CA HIS A 180 -10.02 -10.20 -2.13
C HIS A 180 -10.88 -10.74 -3.29
N PHE A 181 -12.21 -10.73 -3.20
CA PHE A 181 -13.07 -11.37 -4.21
C PHE A 181 -14.30 -10.53 -4.61
N ALA A 182 -14.27 -9.22 -4.36
CA ALA A 182 -15.33 -8.30 -4.77
C ALA A 182 -14.78 -6.93 -5.16
N PHE A 183 -15.57 -6.18 -5.93
CA PHE A 183 -15.30 -4.80 -6.30
C PHE A 183 -16.44 -3.87 -5.89
N ALA A 184 -16.07 -2.62 -5.67
CA ALA A 184 -16.99 -1.50 -5.50
C ALA A 184 -16.54 -0.34 -6.39
N ALA A 185 -17.46 0.20 -7.20
CA ALA A 185 -17.22 1.33 -8.08
C ALA A 185 -17.99 2.56 -7.63
N ILE A 186 -17.33 3.72 -7.64
CA ILE A 186 -17.97 5.03 -7.49
C ILE A 186 -18.27 5.57 -8.90
N LEU A 187 -19.54 5.88 -9.17
CA LEU A 187 -19.98 6.51 -10.41
C LEU A 187 -19.81 8.04 -10.34
N GLY A 188 -19.84 8.72 -11.48
CA GLY A 188 -19.65 10.17 -11.53
C GLY A 188 -20.82 10.99 -10.96
N ASP A 189 -21.94 10.36 -10.62
CA ASP A 189 -23.00 10.96 -9.80
C ASP A 189 -22.83 10.69 -8.29
N GLY A 190 -21.74 10.00 -7.91
CA GLY A 190 -21.41 9.61 -6.55
C GLY A 190 -22.19 8.41 -6.02
N SER A 191 -22.99 7.71 -6.84
CA SER A 191 -23.58 6.43 -6.43
C SER A 191 -22.54 5.31 -6.45
N VAL A 192 -22.78 4.24 -5.70
CA VAL A 192 -21.88 3.09 -5.61
C VAL A 192 -22.53 1.84 -6.22
N VAL A 193 -21.79 1.12 -7.05
CA VAL A 193 -22.19 -0.19 -7.59
C VAL A 193 -21.19 -1.24 -7.10
N THR A 194 -21.69 -2.37 -6.59
CA THR A 194 -20.85 -3.47 -6.08
C THR A 194 -21.12 -4.76 -6.85
N TRP A 195 -20.09 -5.61 -6.96
CA TRP A 195 -20.21 -6.93 -7.56
C TRP A 195 -19.12 -7.88 -7.07
N GLY A 196 -19.36 -9.19 -7.20
CA GLY A 196 -18.45 -10.24 -6.74
C GLY A 196 -19.05 -11.18 -5.71
N ASP A 197 -18.21 -11.85 -4.93
CA ASP A 197 -18.69 -12.73 -3.85
C ASP A 197 -19.31 -11.87 -2.73
N ALA A 198 -20.58 -12.12 -2.42
CA ALA A 198 -21.32 -11.41 -1.38
C ALA A 198 -20.65 -11.52 0.00
N ARG A 199 -19.94 -12.63 0.29
CA ARG A 199 -19.19 -12.82 1.56
C ARG A 199 -17.95 -11.93 1.67
N TYR A 200 -17.57 -11.28 0.58
CA TYR A 200 -16.42 -10.37 0.47
C TYR A 200 -16.86 -8.93 0.16
N GLY A 201 -18.15 -8.60 0.33
CA GLY A 201 -18.68 -7.26 0.10
C GLY A 201 -19.21 -7.00 -1.31
N GLY A 202 -19.36 -8.04 -2.14
CA GLY A 202 -19.94 -7.93 -3.48
C GLY A 202 -21.45 -7.68 -3.52
N ASP A 203 -22.12 -7.61 -2.37
CA ASP A 203 -23.53 -7.25 -2.23
C ASP A 203 -23.70 -6.09 -1.23
N SER A 204 -24.09 -4.93 -1.74
CA SER A 204 -24.40 -3.71 -0.96
C SER A 204 -25.90 -3.42 -0.84
N ALA A 205 -26.79 -4.35 -1.23
CA ALA A 205 -28.24 -4.08 -1.33
C ALA A 205 -28.85 -3.56 -0.01
N ALA A 206 -28.37 -4.04 1.13
CA ALA A 206 -28.84 -3.62 2.45
C ALA A 206 -28.53 -2.16 2.79
N VAL A 207 -27.52 -1.55 2.16
CA VAL A 207 -27.08 -0.18 2.42
C VAL A 207 -27.15 0.71 1.18
N GLN A 208 -27.67 0.20 0.06
CA GLN A 208 -27.66 0.88 -1.24
C GLN A 208 -28.30 2.28 -1.18
N ASP A 209 -29.37 2.44 -0.41
CA ASP A 209 -30.06 3.73 -0.26
C ASP A 209 -29.22 4.81 0.45
N GLN A 210 -28.20 4.39 1.20
CA GLN A 210 -27.25 5.25 1.92
C GLN A 210 -26.01 5.57 1.08
N LEU A 211 -25.68 4.77 0.05
CA LEU A 211 -24.50 4.94 -0.80
C LEU A 211 -24.73 5.98 -1.91
N LYS A 212 -24.94 7.23 -1.51
CA LYS A 212 -25.15 8.38 -2.39
C LYS A 212 -24.11 9.44 -2.10
N ASN A 213 -23.54 10.03 -3.14
CA ASN A 213 -22.45 11.01 -3.03
C ASN A 213 -21.20 10.44 -2.35
N ALA A 214 -20.87 9.17 -2.58
CA ALA A 214 -19.60 8.57 -2.16
C ALA A 214 -18.43 9.29 -2.85
N GLN A 215 -17.37 9.56 -2.09
CA GLN A 215 -16.17 10.25 -2.55
C GLN A 215 -14.95 9.33 -2.54
N GLN A 216 -14.87 8.41 -1.58
CA GLN A 216 -13.78 7.47 -1.44
C GLN A 216 -14.32 6.15 -0.89
N ILE A 217 -13.73 5.04 -1.30
CA ILE A 217 -13.94 3.72 -0.71
C ILE A 217 -12.59 3.22 -0.21
N GLN A 218 -12.58 2.61 0.96
CA GLN A 218 -11.47 1.82 1.48
C GLN A 218 -11.92 0.38 1.68
N ALA A 219 -11.04 -0.58 1.39
CA ALA A 219 -11.30 -2.01 1.56
C ALA A 219 -10.41 -2.63 2.65
N SER A 220 -10.96 -3.62 3.34
CA SER A 220 -10.22 -4.67 4.05
C SER A 220 -10.26 -5.96 3.22
N ASP A 221 -9.84 -7.11 3.75
CA ASP A 221 -9.85 -8.37 2.99
C ASP A 221 -11.26 -8.76 2.48
N ARG A 222 -12.33 -8.38 3.22
CA ARG A 222 -13.72 -8.85 2.96
C ARG A 222 -14.82 -7.81 3.18
N ALA A 223 -14.46 -6.56 3.43
CA ALA A 223 -15.42 -5.49 3.70
C ALA A 223 -14.99 -4.17 3.08
N PHE A 224 -15.94 -3.26 2.94
CA PHE A 224 -15.73 -1.93 2.40
C PHE A 224 -16.26 -0.86 3.36
N ALA A 225 -15.63 0.31 3.32
CA ALA A 225 -16.08 1.53 3.98
C ALA A 225 -16.06 2.69 2.98
N ALA A 226 -17.21 3.32 2.73
CA ALA A 226 -17.32 4.49 1.87
C ALA A 226 -17.41 5.76 2.70
N ILE A 227 -16.59 6.77 2.35
CA ILE A 227 -16.72 8.15 2.83
C ILE A 227 -17.67 8.88 1.88
N LEU A 228 -18.74 9.46 2.43
CA LEU A 228 -19.70 10.27 1.69
C LEU A 228 -19.31 11.74 1.68
N SER A 229 -19.91 12.54 0.78
CA SER A 229 -19.61 13.96 0.64
C SER A 229 -19.94 14.83 1.85
N ASP A 230 -20.80 14.34 2.75
CA ASP A 230 -21.09 14.98 4.04
C ASP A 230 -20.11 14.56 5.14
N GLY A 231 -19.09 13.76 4.80
CA GLY A 231 -18.08 13.22 5.70
C GLY A 231 -18.57 12.08 6.59
N SER A 232 -19.78 11.55 6.37
CA SER A 232 -20.25 10.33 7.04
C SER A 232 -19.69 9.07 6.38
N VAL A 233 -19.77 7.93 7.09
CA VAL A 233 -19.24 6.65 6.60
C VAL A 233 -20.33 5.58 6.57
N VAL A 234 -20.38 4.86 5.46
CA VAL A 234 -21.24 3.68 5.27
C VAL A 234 -20.37 2.45 5.04
N THR A 235 -20.66 1.36 5.74
CA THR A 235 -19.90 0.10 5.65
C THR A 235 -20.78 -1.05 5.20
N TRP A 236 -20.17 -2.03 4.54
CA TRP A 236 -20.82 -3.29 4.16
C TRP A 236 -19.79 -4.41 3.95
N GLY A 237 -20.25 -5.66 3.85
CA GLY A 237 -19.42 -6.87 3.73
C GLY A 237 -19.44 -7.74 4.99
N ASP A 238 -18.42 -8.58 5.18
CA ASP A 238 -18.36 -9.47 6.35
C ASP A 238 -18.12 -8.63 7.64
N THR A 239 -19.03 -8.77 8.60
CA THR A 239 -19.00 -8.01 9.86
C THR A 239 -17.75 -8.30 10.69
N ARG A 240 -17.16 -9.50 10.58
CA ARG A 240 -15.92 -9.87 11.26
C ARG A 240 -14.69 -9.19 10.67
N TYR A 241 -14.83 -8.58 9.49
CA TYR A 241 -13.79 -7.88 8.75
C TYR A 241 -14.05 -6.37 8.69
N GLY A 242 -14.95 -5.86 9.53
CA GLY A 242 -15.27 -4.43 9.62
C GLY A 242 -16.45 -3.97 8.76
N GLY A 243 -17.23 -4.90 8.18
CA GLY A 243 -18.42 -4.59 7.39
C GLY A 243 -19.63 -4.03 8.16
N ASP A 244 -19.50 -3.82 9.47
CA ASP A 244 -20.52 -3.18 10.32
C ASP A 244 -19.88 -2.12 11.23
N SER A 245 -20.22 -0.85 10.98
CA SER A 245 -19.81 0.32 11.78
C SER A 245 -20.94 0.92 12.62
N THR A 246 -22.09 0.24 12.75
CA THR A 246 -23.28 0.77 13.44
C THR A 246 -22.99 1.22 14.88
N ALA A 247 -22.14 0.49 15.61
CA ALA A 247 -21.76 0.81 16.99
C ALA A 247 -21.02 2.16 17.14
N VAL A 248 -20.38 2.64 16.07
CA VAL A 248 -19.60 3.89 16.07
C VAL A 248 -20.17 4.94 15.11
N LYS A 249 -21.34 4.68 14.51
CA LYS A 249 -21.96 5.53 13.47
C LYS A 249 -22.06 7.00 13.87
N ASP A 250 -22.41 7.29 15.13
CA ASP A 250 -22.57 8.68 15.60
C ASP A 250 -21.24 9.44 15.70
N GLN A 251 -20.11 8.73 15.74
CA GLN A 251 -18.76 9.27 15.80
C GLN A 251 -18.14 9.46 14.40
N LEU A 252 -18.64 8.74 13.38
CA LEU A 252 -18.15 8.79 12.00
C LEU A 252 -18.76 9.98 11.23
N LYS A 253 -18.34 11.20 11.59
CA LYS A 253 -18.79 12.46 10.98
C LYS A 253 -17.60 13.34 10.66
N ASN A 254 -17.57 13.95 9.47
CA ASN A 254 -16.42 14.70 8.97
C ASN A 254 -15.13 13.85 8.88
N VAL A 255 -15.28 12.59 8.47
CA VAL A 255 -14.16 11.70 8.18
C VAL A 255 -13.41 12.20 6.94
N GLN A 256 -12.09 12.26 7.02
CA GLN A 256 -11.21 12.68 5.93
C GLN A 256 -10.53 11.52 5.22
N GLN A 257 -10.14 10.50 5.97
CA GLN A 257 -9.43 9.33 5.45
C GLN A 257 -9.78 8.10 6.28
N ILE A 258 -9.73 6.94 5.64
CA ILE A 258 -9.88 5.64 6.30
C ILE A 258 -8.68 4.79 5.91
N GLN A 259 -8.10 4.13 6.90
CA GLN A 259 -7.10 3.07 6.72
C GLN A 259 -7.68 1.74 7.19
N ALA A 260 -7.18 0.64 6.65
CA ALA A 260 -7.65 -0.71 6.95
C ALA A 260 -6.49 -1.66 7.26
N THR A 261 -6.68 -2.52 8.26
CA THR A 261 -5.95 -3.79 8.34
C THR A 261 -6.71 -4.84 7.54
N SER A 262 -6.27 -6.10 7.57
CA SER A 262 -7.02 -7.19 6.94
C SER A 262 -8.47 -7.33 7.44
N VAL A 263 -8.76 -6.92 8.68
CA VAL A 263 -10.05 -7.20 9.36
C VAL A 263 -10.64 -6.02 10.15
N ALA A 264 -10.01 -4.85 10.14
CA ALA A 264 -10.45 -3.67 10.88
C ALA A 264 -10.20 -2.37 10.12
N PHE A 265 -10.84 -1.30 10.55
CA PHE A 265 -10.71 0.04 9.97
C PHE A 265 -10.43 1.10 11.03
N ALA A 266 -9.71 2.14 10.62
CA ALA A 266 -9.44 3.34 11.39
C ALA A 266 -9.75 4.59 10.54
N ALA A 267 -10.72 5.39 10.96
CA ALA A 267 -11.08 6.65 10.33
C ALA A 267 -10.41 7.84 11.05
N VAL A 268 -9.76 8.72 10.29
CA VAL A 268 -9.27 10.01 10.80
C VAL A 268 -10.31 11.09 10.51
N LEU A 269 -10.74 11.77 11.56
CA LEU A 269 -11.70 12.87 11.51
C LEU A 269 -10.99 14.19 11.18
N CYS A 270 -11.73 15.20 10.72
CA CYS A 270 -11.17 16.50 10.32
C CYS A 270 -10.43 17.27 11.43
N HIS A 271 -10.73 16.96 12.69
CA HIS A 271 -10.03 17.51 13.86
C HIS A 271 -8.89 16.60 14.35
N GLY A 272 -8.48 15.62 13.55
CA GLY A 272 -7.35 14.73 13.81
C GLY A 272 -7.57 13.66 14.89
N SER A 273 -8.81 13.39 15.32
CA SER A 273 -9.08 12.22 16.17
C SER A 273 -9.40 10.99 15.34
N VAL A 274 -9.25 9.81 15.95
CA VAL A 274 -9.44 8.52 15.28
C VAL A 274 -10.64 7.77 15.85
N VAL A 275 -11.42 7.17 14.96
CA VAL A 275 -12.51 6.23 15.29
C VAL A 275 -12.21 4.90 14.62
N THR A 276 -12.20 3.82 15.39
CA THR A 276 -11.92 2.47 14.89
C THR A 276 -13.13 1.56 15.00
N TRP A 277 -13.22 0.56 14.11
CA TRP A 277 -14.22 -0.51 14.17
C TRP A 277 -13.71 -1.78 13.47
N GLY A 278 -14.47 -2.88 13.61
CA GLY A 278 -14.08 -4.20 13.13
C GLY A 278 -13.53 -5.10 14.24
N ASN A 279 -12.67 -6.05 13.90
CA ASN A 279 -12.13 -7.00 14.88
C ASN A 279 -11.26 -6.28 15.93
N ALA A 280 -11.67 -6.36 17.21
CA ALA A 280 -11.02 -5.64 18.30
C ALA A 280 -9.54 -6.01 18.48
N ASP A 281 -9.21 -7.30 18.34
CA ASP A 281 -7.84 -7.82 18.54
C ASP A 281 -6.89 -7.45 17.39
N HIS A 282 -7.43 -6.93 16.28
CA HIS A 282 -6.69 -6.63 15.04
C HIS A 282 -6.82 -5.16 14.63
N GLY A 283 -6.99 -4.26 15.61
CA GLY A 283 -7.01 -2.80 15.41
C GLY A 283 -8.39 -2.15 15.45
N GLY A 284 -9.47 -2.94 15.52
CA GLY A 284 -10.84 -2.42 15.63
C GLY A 284 -11.16 -1.79 16.99
N GLY A 285 -10.39 -2.14 18.03
CA GLY A 285 -10.48 -1.57 19.37
C GLY A 285 -9.31 -0.63 19.67
N SER A 286 -9.60 0.67 19.85
CA SER A 286 -8.60 1.71 20.19
C SER A 286 -8.81 2.33 21.57
N THR A 287 -9.72 1.80 22.39
CA THR A 287 -10.11 2.39 23.68
C THR A 287 -8.91 2.65 24.61
N ALA A 288 -7.91 1.77 24.62
CA ALA A 288 -6.71 1.89 25.46
C ALA A 288 -5.83 3.10 25.09
N VAL A 289 -5.86 3.53 23.83
CA VAL A 289 -5.02 4.61 23.29
C VAL A 289 -5.84 5.83 22.85
N LYS A 290 -7.16 5.82 23.07
CA LYS A 290 -8.09 6.85 22.60
C LYS A 290 -7.69 8.28 22.98
N ASP A 291 -7.17 8.47 24.19
CA ASP A 291 -6.77 9.78 24.67
C ASP A 291 -5.47 10.31 24.04
N GLN A 292 -4.69 9.42 23.43
CA GLN A 292 -3.44 9.73 22.72
C GLN A 292 -3.69 10.00 21.22
N LEU A 293 -4.73 9.42 20.63
CA LEU A 293 -5.11 9.59 19.22
C LEU A 293 -5.78 10.95 18.94
N LYS A 294 -4.99 12.03 19.08
CA LYS A 294 -5.37 13.42 18.82
C LYS A 294 -4.36 14.05 17.88
N ASN A 295 -4.82 14.93 16.99
CA ASN A 295 -3.99 15.56 15.96
C ASN A 295 -3.24 14.54 15.09
N VAL A 296 -3.84 13.38 14.81
CA VAL A 296 -3.28 12.35 13.93
C VAL A 296 -3.15 12.92 12.52
N GLN A 297 -1.95 12.81 11.95
CA GLN A 297 -1.64 13.23 10.59
C GLN A 297 -1.76 12.06 9.61
N GLN A 298 -1.17 10.93 9.95
CA GLN A 298 -1.13 9.74 9.11
C GLN A 298 -1.36 8.49 9.97
N ILE A 299 -2.00 7.49 9.38
CA ILE A 299 -2.07 6.14 9.93
C ILE A 299 -1.45 5.20 8.90
N GLN A 300 -0.55 4.33 9.34
CA GLN A 300 -0.05 3.20 8.59
C GLN A 300 -0.64 1.91 9.17
N ALA A 301 -1.04 0.99 8.31
CA ALA A 301 -1.54 -0.32 8.70
C ALA A 301 -0.51 -1.41 8.36
N ALA A 302 -0.33 -2.34 9.29
CA ALA A 302 0.17 -3.68 9.04
C ALA A 302 -1.03 -4.63 8.95
N ARG A 303 -0.79 -5.94 8.78
CA ARG A 303 -1.87 -6.93 8.59
C ARG A 303 -2.92 -6.95 9.71
N SER A 304 -2.49 -6.70 10.95
CA SER A 304 -3.36 -6.77 12.15
C SER A 304 -3.14 -5.65 13.17
N ALA A 305 -2.42 -4.59 12.80
CA ALA A 305 -2.07 -3.49 13.69
C ALA A 305 -2.03 -2.15 12.94
N PHE A 306 -2.12 -1.07 13.69
CA PHE A 306 -2.00 0.29 13.18
C PHE A 306 -0.91 1.06 13.95
N ALA A 307 -0.27 1.99 13.25
CA ALA A 307 0.62 2.99 13.80
C ALA A 307 0.20 4.37 13.30
N ALA A 308 -0.05 5.32 14.21
CA ALA A 308 -0.43 6.69 13.88
C ALA A 308 0.72 7.65 14.17
N ILE A 309 1.05 8.51 13.20
CA ILE A 309 1.92 9.66 13.39
C ILE A 309 1.07 10.84 13.87
N LEU A 310 1.41 11.40 15.02
CA LEU A 310 0.73 12.55 15.61
C LEU A 310 1.33 13.87 15.10
N GLY A 311 0.61 14.98 15.32
CA GLY A 311 1.02 16.30 14.86
C GLY A 311 2.30 16.85 15.49
N ASP A 312 2.77 16.25 16.58
CA ASP A 312 4.06 16.54 17.22
C ASP A 312 5.19 15.60 16.78
N GLY A 313 4.92 14.69 15.82
CA GLY A 313 5.87 13.69 15.33
C GLY A 313 6.05 12.48 16.24
N SER A 314 5.26 12.34 17.32
CA SER A 314 5.23 11.11 18.11
C SER A 314 4.36 10.03 17.46
N VAL A 315 4.53 8.77 17.88
CA VAL A 315 3.78 7.63 17.33
C VAL A 315 2.95 6.94 18.40
N VAL A 316 1.72 6.57 18.03
CA VAL A 316 0.83 5.74 18.84
C VAL A 316 0.47 4.48 18.06
N THR A 317 0.65 3.32 18.67
CA THR A 317 0.32 2.01 18.08
C THR A 317 -0.83 1.33 18.79
N TRP A 318 -1.59 0.51 18.05
CA TRP A 318 -2.63 -0.35 18.63
C TRP A 318 -2.97 -1.52 17.71
N GLY A 319 -3.67 -2.52 18.24
CA GLY A 319 -4.03 -3.76 17.55
C GLY A 319 -3.25 -4.94 18.12
N CYS A 320 -2.97 -5.94 17.29
CA CYS A 320 -2.32 -7.15 17.77
C CYS A 320 -0.83 -6.88 18.05
N ALA A 321 -0.39 -7.09 19.30
CA ALA A 321 1.00 -6.85 19.70
C ALA A 321 2.03 -7.63 18.87
N ARG A 322 1.68 -8.87 18.44
CA ARG A 322 2.56 -9.70 17.60
C ARG A 322 2.80 -9.13 16.20
N TYR A 323 1.93 -8.23 15.74
CA TYR A 323 1.99 -7.59 14.43
C TYR A 323 2.43 -6.12 14.55
N GLY A 324 3.10 -5.74 15.64
CA GLY A 324 3.57 -4.37 15.87
C GLY A 324 2.56 -3.42 16.51
N GLY A 325 1.45 -3.94 17.05
CA GLY A 325 0.44 -3.15 17.79
C GLY A 325 0.89 -2.68 19.20
N ASP A 326 2.12 -3.02 19.61
CA ASP A 326 2.76 -2.56 20.85
C ASP A 326 4.16 -2.03 20.55
N SER A 327 4.34 -0.71 20.63
CA SER A 327 5.61 -0.01 20.45
C SER A 327 6.28 0.39 21.78
N SER A 328 5.78 -0.09 22.93
CA SER A 328 6.24 0.38 24.25
C SER A 328 7.74 0.22 24.48
N ALA A 329 8.37 -0.80 23.90
CA ALA A 329 9.81 -1.05 24.01
C ALA A 329 10.67 0.02 23.31
N VAL A 330 10.14 0.71 22.31
CA VAL A 330 10.86 1.71 21.50
C VAL A 330 10.20 3.10 21.58
N GLN A 331 9.21 3.28 22.46
CA GLN A 331 8.36 4.47 22.49
C GLN A 331 9.17 5.77 22.68
N ASP A 332 10.21 5.74 23.51
CA ASP A 332 11.08 6.90 23.77
C ASP A 332 11.92 7.31 22.54
N GLN A 333 12.07 6.42 21.55
CA GLN A 333 12.80 6.67 20.30
C GLN A 333 11.88 7.21 19.19
N LEU A 334 10.58 6.96 19.27
CA LEU A 334 9.58 7.36 18.26
C LEU A 334 9.19 8.84 18.40
N THR A 335 10.17 9.71 18.19
CA THR A 335 10.02 11.17 18.23
C THR A 335 10.43 11.79 16.89
N ASN A 336 9.76 12.87 16.49
CA ASN A 336 9.98 13.52 15.18
C ASN A 336 9.87 12.56 13.98
N VAL A 337 9.02 11.55 14.07
CA VAL A 337 8.78 10.56 13.00
C VAL A 337 8.19 11.26 11.78
N GLN A 338 8.77 10.99 10.60
CA GLN A 338 8.34 11.57 9.32
C GLN A 338 7.51 10.59 8.49
N GLN A 339 7.89 9.31 8.52
CA GLN A 339 7.25 8.27 7.73
C GLN A 339 7.27 6.95 8.51
N ILE A 340 6.23 6.14 8.33
CA ILE A 340 6.18 4.76 8.80
C ILE A 340 5.92 3.87 7.59
N GLN A 341 6.68 2.80 7.46
CA GLN A 341 6.43 1.70 6.54
C GLN A 341 6.10 0.44 7.34
N ALA A 342 5.23 -0.41 6.80
CA ALA A 342 4.84 -1.68 7.41
C ALA A 342 5.22 -2.86 6.51
N SER A 343 5.64 -3.96 7.13
CA SER A 343 5.55 -5.32 6.57
C SER A 343 4.25 -5.96 7.07
N ASP A 344 4.05 -7.28 6.91
CA ASP A 344 2.83 -7.94 7.41
C ASP A 344 2.71 -7.84 8.94
N ASP A 345 3.84 -7.99 9.65
CA ASP A 345 3.88 -8.19 11.10
C ASP A 345 4.79 -7.17 11.85
N ALA A 346 5.40 -6.22 11.14
CA ALA A 346 6.30 -5.24 11.73
C ALA A 346 6.18 -3.85 11.10
N PHE A 347 6.78 -2.87 11.76
CA PHE A 347 6.87 -1.48 11.29
C PHE A 347 8.30 -0.97 11.38
N ALA A 348 8.62 -0.03 10.49
CA ALA A 348 9.83 0.75 10.52
C ALA A 348 9.51 2.24 10.33
N ALA A 349 9.99 3.09 11.24
CA ALA A 349 9.81 4.53 11.20
C ALA A 349 11.10 5.24 10.77
N ILE A 350 10.99 6.19 9.84
CA ILE A 350 12.06 7.14 9.50
C ILE A 350 11.88 8.37 10.40
N LEU A 351 12.90 8.70 11.19
CA LEU A 351 12.93 9.87 12.07
C LEU A 351 13.38 11.12 11.31
N GLY A 352 13.15 12.29 11.90
CA GLY A 352 13.51 13.60 11.30
C GLY A 352 15.01 13.83 11.11
N ASP A 353 15.86 13.05 11.77
CA ASP A 353 17.32 13.04 11.55
C ASP A 353 17.78 12.01 10.50
N GLY A 354 16.84 11.29 9.89
CA GLY A 354 17.09 10.24 8.90
C GLY A 354 17.51 8.89 9.51
N SER A 355 17.46 8.71 10.82
CA SER A 355 17.63 7.39 11.44
C SER A 355 16.35 6.56 11.37
N VAL A 356 16.45 5.25 11.62
CA VAL A 356 15.32 4.32 11.58
C VAL A 356 15.11 3.62 12.91
N VAL A 357 13.86 3.44 13.29
CA VAL A 357 13.44 2.62 14.44
C VAL A 357 12.45 1.57 13.95
N ALA A 358 12.77 0.29 14.16
CA ALA A 358 11.87 -0.82 13.85
C ALA A 358 11.23 -1.42 15.11
N TRP A 359 10.03 -1.97 14.99
CA TRP A 359 9.35 -2.71 16.05
C TRP A 359 8.33 -3.71 15.48
N GLY A 360 7.91 -4.66 16.32
CA GLY A 360 6.98 -5.73 15.94
C GLY A 360 7.65 -7.09 15.94
N ASN A 361 7.23 -7.98 15.05
CA ASN A 361 7.83 -9.31 14.95
C ASN A 361 9.26 -9.23 14.40
N ALA A 362 10.25 -9.67 15.18
CA ALA A 362 11.66 -9.65 14.79
C ALA A 362 11.91 -10.46 13.50
N ASP A 363 11.25 -11.61 13.33
CA ASP A 363 11.36 -12.45 12.13
C ASP A 363 10.76 -11.77 10.89
N HIS A 364 10.03 -10.66 11.05
CA HIS A 364 9.42 -9.90 9.95
C HIS A 364 10.02 -8.47 9.83
N GLY A 365 11.21 -8.27 10.38
CA GLY A 365 11.93 -6.99 10.32
C GLY A 365 11.64 -6.02 11.46
N GLY A 366 10.99 -6.48 12.53
CA GLY A 366 10.74 -5.70 13.76
C GLY A 366 11.97 -5.46 14.64
N ASP A 367 13.13 -6.01 14.27
CA ASP A 367 14.41 -5.76 14.94
C ASP A 367 15.45 -5.35 13.88
N SER A 368 15.96 -4.11 13.98
CA SER A 368 17.00 -3.54 13.12
C SER A 368 18.35 -3.39 13.82
N SER A 369 18.51 -3.94 15.02
CA SER A 369 19.68 -3.69 15.88
C SER A 369 21.02 -4.08 15.24
N ASP A 370 21.05 -5.16 14.46
CA ASP A 370 22.26 -5.64 13.76
C ASP A 370 22.75 -4.68 12.66
N VAL A 371 21.86 -3.83 12.13
CA VAL A 371 22.17 -2.88 11.05
C VAL A 371 21.98 -1.41 11.48
N GLN A 372 21.72 -1.16 12.77
CA GLN A 372 21.33 0.16 13.27
C GLN A 372 22.37 1.25 12.95
N ASP A 373 23.66 0.93 13.04
CA ASP A 373 24.76 1.86 12.75
C ASP A 373 24.82 2.27 11.26
N GLN A 374 24.18 1.49 10.37
CA GLN A 374 24.14 1.74 8.93
C GLN A 374 22.89 2.55 8.52
N LEU A 375 21.82 2.51 9.33
CA LEU A 375 20.54 3.18 9.07
C LEU A 375 20.61 4.67 9.43
N THR A 376 21.43 5.42 8.69
CA THR A 376 21.63 6.86 8.85
C THR A 376 21.34 7.60 7.54
N ASN A 377 20.70 8.78 7.61
CA ASN A 377 20.30 9.52 6.40
C ASN A 377 19.41 8.70 5.44
N VAL A 378 18.53 7.86 5.98
CA VAL A 378 17.55 7.08 5.23
C VAL A 378 16.52 8.00 4.60
N GLN A 379 16.25 7.79 3.31
CA GLN A 379 15.32 8.60 2.52
C GLN A 379 14.00 7.87 2.27
N GLN A 380 14.06 6.55 2.10
CA GLN A 380 12.89 5.73 1.79
C GLN A 380 13.09 4.32 2.37
N ILE A 381 11.99 3.73 2.83
CA ILE A 381 11.92 2.31 3.19
C ILE A 381 10.90 1.64 2.28
N GLN A 382 11.20 0.44 1.82
CA GLN A 382 10.27 -0.48 1.19
C GLN A 382 10.22 -1.78 1.99
N ALA A 383 9.08 -2.46 1.97
CA ALA A 383 8.86 -3.69 2.73
C ALA A 383 8.33 -4.80 1.82
N SER A 384 8.80 -6.01 2.04
CA SER A 384 8.12 -7.25 1.64
C SER A 384 7.23 -7.72 2.80
N ASP A 385 6.66 -8.93 2.74
CA ASP A 385 5.83 -9.45 3.84
C ASP A 385 6.65 -9.59 5.15
N SER A 386 7.97 -9.82 5.05
CA SER A 386 8.80 -10.18 6.22
C SER A 386 10.18 -9.50 6.26
N ALA A 387 10.46 -8.55 5.38
CA ALA A 387 11.74 -7.83 5.38
C ALA A 387 11.59 -6.38 4.95
N PHE A 388 12.62 -5.58 5.20
CA PHE A 388 12.72 -4.19 4.79
C PHE A 388 14.01 -3.91 4.02
N ALA A 389 13.92 -2.95 3.11
CA ALA A 389 15.05 -2.37 2.39
C ALA A 389 14.99 -0.85 2.46
N ALA A 390 16.03 -0.22 3.00
CA ALA A 390 16.16 1.22 3.13
C ALA A 390 17.10 1.78 2.06
N ILE A 391 16.68 2.83 1.35
CA ILE A 391 17.53 3.63 0.47
C ILE A 391 18.11 4.79 1.28
N LEU A 392 19.44 4.84 1.34
CA LEU A 392 20.20 5.89 2.03
C LEU A 392 20.39 7.12 1.13
N GLY A 393 20.69 8.27 1.70
CA GLY A 393 20.85 9.52 0.95
C GLY A 393 22.04 9.57 -0.01
N ASP A 394 22.96 8.60 0.09
CA ASP A 394 24.03 8.39 -0.90
C ASP A 394 23.64 7.40 -2.02
N GLY A 395 22.42 6.88 -1.98
CA GLY A 395 21.89 5.90 -2.93
C GLY A 395 22.32 4.45 -2.66
N SER A 396 22.98 4.16 -1.53
CA SER A 396 23.21 2.77 -1.10
C SER A 396 21.98 2.17 -0.41
N VAL A 397 21.97 0.84 -0.24
CA VAL A 397 20.83 0.11 0.36
C VAL A 397 21.26 -0.70 1.57
N VAL A 398 20.43 -0.69 2.61
CA VAL A 398 20.57 -1.53 3.81
C VAL A 398 19.30 -2.36 3.95
N THR A 399 19.43 -3.66 4.20
CA THR A 399 18.31 -4.58 4.38
C THR A 399 18.32 -5.22 5.76
N TRP A 400 17.14 -5.60 6.26
CA TRP A 400 16.99 -6.38 7.50
C TRP A 400 15.64 -7.13 7.51
N GLY A 401 15.49 -8.06 8.46
CA GLY A 401 14.33 -8.95 8.57
C GLY A 401 14.65 -10.37 8.12
N ASP A 402 13.64 -11.11 7.64
CA ASP A 402 13.84 -12.49 7.21
C ASP A 402 14.82 -12.57 6.03
N ALA A 403 15.91 -13.31 6.21
CA ALA A 403 16.99 -13.40 5.23
C ALA A 403 16.51 -13.99 3.89
N VAL A 404 15.58 -14.94 3.91
CA VAL A 404 15.06 -15.59 2.69
C VAL A 404 14.12 -14.65 1.93
N HIS A 405 13.36 -13.81 2.63
CA HIS A 405 12.40 -12.87 2.05
C HIS A 405 12.99 -11.49 1.75
N GLY A 406 14.32 -11.40 1.64
CA GLY A 406 15.05 -10.21 1.18
C GLY A 406 15.71 -9.37 2.29
N GLY A 407 15.72 -9.85 3.52
CA GLY A 407 16.43 -9.23 4.64
C GLY A 407 17.96 -9.33 4.54
N ASP A 408 18.47 -10.25 3.71
CA ASP A 408 19.90 -10.40 3.41
C ASP A 408 20.19 -10.04 1.93
N SER A 409 20.88 -8.93 1.71
CA SER A 409 21.36 -8.48 0.40
C SER A 409 22.87 -8.68 0.19
N SER A 410 23.56 -9.43 1.06
CA SER A 410 25.02 -9.53 1.07
C SER A 410 25.62 -9.99 -0.26
N ASP A 411 24.95 -10.92 -0.96
CA ASP A 411 25.38 -11.43 -2.27
C ASP A 411 25.37 -10.37 -3.39
N VAL A 412 24.57 -9.31 -3.24
CA VAL A 412 24.42 -8.24 -4.24
C VAL A 412 24.80 -6.86 -3.70
N GLN A 413 25.34 -6.77 -2.48
CA GLN A 413 25.57 -5.51 -1.78
C GLN A 413 26.46 -4.54 -2.57
N ASP A 414 27.52 -5.06 -3.20
CA ASP A 414 28.44 -4.26 -4.02
C ASP A 414 27.79 -3.66 -5.28
N GLN A 415 26.62 -4.18 -5.69
CA GLN A 415 25.86 -3.70 -6.85
C GLN A 415 24.79 -2.66 -6.45
N LEU A 416 24.38 -2.62 -5.17
CA LEU A 416 23.34 -1.72 -4.65
C LEU A 416 23.90 -0.31 -4.38
N THR A 417 24.36 0.34 -5.44
CA THR A 417 24.90 1.71 -5.41
C THR A 417 24.14 2.60 -6.38
N ASN A 418 23.92 3.88 -6.01
CA ASN A 418 23.10 4.81 -6.78
C ASN A 418 21.68 4.30 -7.06
N VAL A 419 21.08 3.60 -6.10
CA VAL A 419 19.69 3.13 -6.17
C VAL A 419 18.75 4.34 -6.07
N HIS A 420 17.75 4.39 -6.96
CA HIS A 420 16.74 5.45 -6.96
C HIS A 420 15.35 4.95 -6.57
N GLN A 421 15.07 3.68 -6.79
CA GLN A 421 13.78 3.08 -6.48
C GLN A 421 13.95 1.61 -6.12
N ILE A 422 13.20 1.15 -5.13
CA ILE A 422 13.03 -0.27 -4.81
C ILE A 422 11.55 -0.60 -4.97
N GLN A 423 11.25 -1.79 -5.49
CA GLN A 423 9.93 -2.42 -5.47
C GLN A 423 10.05 -3.77 -4.78
N ALA A 424 8.97 -4.21 -4.12
CA ALA A 424 8.93 -5.46 -3.37
C ALA A 424 7.78 -6.34 -3.86
N SER A 425 8.05 -7.63 -4.01
CA SER A 425 7.02 -8.68 -3.98
C SER A 425 6.85 -9.16 -2.53
N ARG A 426 6.06 -10.21 -2.28
CA ARG A 426 5.90 -10.76 -0.92
C ARG A 426 7.20 -11.23 -0.27
N GLY A 427 8.22 -11.55 -1.07
CA GLY A 427 9.46 -12.14 -0.55
C GLY A 427 10.71 -11.81 -1.32
N ALA A 428 10.67 -10.84 -2.23
CA ALA A 428 11.84 -10.40 -2.96
C ALA A 428 11.80 -8.90 -3.21
N PHE A 429 12.94 -8.34 -3.59
CA PHE A 429 13.08 -6.94 -3.95
C PHE A 429 13.73 -6.80 -5.32
N ALA A 430 13.39 -5.71 -6.00
CA ALA A 430 14.03 -5.28 -7.22
C ALA A 430 14.36 -3.79 -7.13
N ALA A 431 15.65 -3.45 -7.25
CA ALA A 431 16.16 -2.09 -7.22
C ALA A 431 16.46 -1.58 -8.63
N ILE A 432 16.03 -0.37 -8.94
CA ILE A 432 16.43 0.37 -10.15
C ILE A 432 17.61 1.27 -9.79
N LEU A 433 18.74 1.04 -10.46
CA LEU A 433 19.96 1.84 -10.30
C LEU A 433 19.91 3.11 -11.14
N GLY A 434 20.79 4.07 -10.86
CA GLY A 434 20.87 5.35 -11.56
C GLY A 434 21.25 5.28 -13.05
N ASP A 435 21.79 4.15 -13.50
CA ASP A 435 22.03 3.85 -14.92
C ASP A 435 20.84 3.11 -15.59
N GLY A 436 19.76 2.87 -14.84
CA GLY A 436 18.58 2.14 -15.31
C GLY A 436 18.74 0.62 -15.34
N CYS A 437 19.82 0.07 -14.79
CA CYS A 437 19.94 -1.38 -14.57
C CYS A 437 19.10 -1.82 -13.36
N VAL A 438 18.76 -3.10 -13.31
CA VAL A 438 18.03 -3.70 -12.19
C VAL A 438 18.89 -4.73 -11.46
N VAL A 439 18.82 -4.70 -10.13
CA VAL A 439 19.40 -5.69 -9.22
C VAL A 439 18.26 -6.28 -8.39
N THR A 440 18.23 -7.61 -8.27
CA THR A 440 17.19 -8.33 -7.50
C THR A 440 17.82 -9.19 -6.41
N TRP A 441 17.08 -9.39 -5.31
CA TRP A 441 17.48 -10.27 -4.22
C TRP A 441 16.27 -10.75 -3.42
N GLY A 442 16.50 -11.68 -2.48
CA GLY A 442 15.46 -12.35 -1.71
C GLY A 442 15.07 -13.69 -2.31
N TYR A 443 13.82 -14.11 -2.11
CA TYR A 443 13.40 -15.45 -2.44
C TYR A 443 13.39 -15.66 -3.96
N ALA A 444 14.28 -16.52 -4.45
CA ALA A 444 14.55 -16.69 -5.88
C ALA A 444 13.27 -16.95 -6.69
N VAL A 445 12.39 -17.82 -6.18
CA VAL A 445 11.13 -18.19 -6.84
C VAL A 445 10.18 -17.00 -6.93
N TRP A 446 10.20 -16.06 -5.98
CA TRP A 446 9.30 -14.90 -5.96
C TRP A 446 9.89 -13.64 -6.59
N GLY A 447 10.89 -13.82 -7.46
CA GLY A 447 11.52 -12.75 -8.23
C GLY A 447 12.86 -12.26 -7.69
N GLY A 448 13.42 -12.93 -6.67
CA GLY A 448 14.76 -12.63 -6.17
C GLY A 448 15.87 -12.96 -7.17
N ASP A 449 15.62 -13.89 -8.11
CA ASP A 449 16.54 -14.25 -9.20
C ASP A 449 16.00 -13.74 -10.55
N SER A 450 16.74 -12.80 -11.15
CA SER A 450 16.47 -12.22 -12.47
C SER A 450 17.52 -12.61 -13.52
N ALA A 451 18.42 -13.56 -13.23
CA ALA A 451 19.56 -13.90 -14.08
C ALA A 451 19.15 -14.30 -15.51
N ALA A 452 17.98 -14.94 -15.67
CA ALA A 452 17.45 -15.34 -16.97
C ALA A 452 17.09 -14.16 -17.90
N VAL A 453 16.79 -12.99 -17.33
CA VAL A 453 16.37 -11.78 -18.07
C VAL A 453 17.31 -10.60 -17.86
N GLN A 454 18.42 -10.77 -17.16
CA GLN A 454 19.35 -9.69 -16.79
C GLN A 454 19.84 -8.87 -18.00
N ASP A 455 20.01 -9.51 -19.15
CA ASP A 455 20.44 -8.81 -20.37
C ASP A 455 19.40 -7.82 -20.92
N GLN A 456 18.12 -8.04 -20.58
CA GLN A 456 16.99 -7.20 -20.97
C GLN A 456 16.76 -6.07 -19.97
N LEU A 457 17.17 -6.22 -18.70
CA LEU A 457 16.93 -5.25 -17.62
C LEU A 457 17.90 -4.05 -17.65
N LYS A 458 17.91 -3.34 -18.78
CA LYS A 458 18.74 -2.15 -19.04
C LYS A 458 17.86 -0.99 -19.49
N ASN A 459 18.09 0.21 -18.97
CA ASN A 459 17.23 1.37 -19.18
C ASN A 459 15.78 1.13 -18.69
N VAL A 460 15.63 0.44 -17.56
CA VAL A 460 14.33 0.25 -16.90
C VAL A 460 13.84 1.59 -16.36
N GLN A 461 12.60 1.94 -16.68
CA GLN A 461 11.95 3.17 -16.21
C GLN A 461 11.09 2.94 -14.97
N ARG A 462 10.46 1.76 -14.88
CA ARG A 462 9.55 1.41 -13.79
C ARG A 462 9.54 -0.10 -13.59
N ILE A 463 9.40 -0.53 -12.35
CA ILE A 463 9.09 -1.91 -11.98
C ILE A 463 7.71 -1.92 -11.32
N GLN A 464 6.94 -2.96 -11.57
CA GLN A 464 5.73 -3.33 -10.84
C GLN A 464 5.90 -4.75 -10.33
N ALA A 465 5.36 -5.05 -9.16
CA ALA A 465 5.52 -6.33 -8.48
C ALA A 465 4.15 -6.96 -8.28
N SER A 466 4.03 -8.27 -8.47
CA SER A 466 2.94 -9.06 -7.91
C SER A 466 3.42 -9.76 -6.64
N ASP A 467 2.55 -10.58 -6.05
CA ASP A 467 2.90 -11.38 -4.89
C ASP A 467 4.19 -12.20 -5.06
N GLY A 468 4.49 -12.66 -6.28
CA GLY A 468 5.60 -13.58 -6.53
C GLY A 468 6.38 -13.33 -7.82
N ALA A 469 6.19 -12.18 -8.47
CA ALA A 469 6.86 -11.87 -9.72
C ALA A 469 7.03 -10.36 -9.91
N PHE A 470 7.82 -9.97 -10.90
CA PHE A 470 8.02 -8.58 -11.28
C PHE A 470 7.84 -8.39 -12.79
N ALA A 471 7.43 -7.18 -13.14
CA ALA A 471 7.38 -6.69 -14.51
C ALA A 471 8.10 -5.34 -14.60
N ALA A 472 9.15 -5.27 -15.42
CA ALA A 472 9.89 -4.06 -15.72
C ALA A 472 9.43 -3.45 -17.05
N ILE A 473 9.15 -2.15 -17.04
CA ILE A 473 8.91 -1.35 -18.24
C ILE A 473 10.23 -0.69 -18.64
N LEU A 474 10.68 -0.97 -19.86
CA LEU A 474 11.94 -0.51 -20.42
C LEU A 474 11.78 0.83 -21.15
N GLY A 475 12.88 1.53 -21.41
CA GLY A 475 12.87 2.84 -22.06
C GLY A 475 12.33 2.85 -23.50
N ASP A 476 12.28 1.68 -24.15
CA ASP A 476 11.63 1.47 -25.44
C ASP A 476 10.16 1.01 -25.31
N VAL A 477 9.61 1.04 -24.09
CA VAL A 477 8.24 0.63 -23.74
C VAL A 477 8.02 -0.88 -23.83
N SER A 478 9.07 -1.68 -24.07
CA SER A 478 8.98 -3.14 -23.94
C SER A 478 8.88 -3.56 -22.46
N VAL A 479 8.40 -4.79 -22.23
CA VAL A 479 8.18 -5.34 -20.89
C VAL A 479 9.02 -6.59 -20.72
N ALA A 480 9.81 -6.64 -19.65
CA ALA A 480 10.53 -7.82 -19.21
C ALA A 480 9.92 -8.31 -17.89
N THR A 481 9.73 -9.62 -17.74
CA THR A 481 9.15 -10.22 -16.53
C THR A 481 10.01 -11.34 -15.98
N TRP A 482 9.96 -11.55 -14.67
CA TRP A 482 10.63 -12.65 -14.00
C TRP A 482 9.95 -12.98 -12.67
N GLY A 483 10.36 -14.10 -12.06
CA GLY A 483 9.75 -14.66 -10.85
C GLY A 483 8.86 -15.86 -11.15
N HIS A 484 7.90 -16.16 -10.28
CA HIS A 484 7.11 -17.39 -10.38
C HIS A 484 6.12 -17.31 -11.55
N ASP A 485 6.14 -18.30 -12.45
CA ASP A 485 5.28 -18.35 -13.65
C ASP A 485 3.80 -18.16 -13.33
N ALA A 486 3.29 -18.90 -12.34
CA ALA A 486 1.91 -18.79 -11.89
C ALA A 486 1.53 -17.44 -11.28
N PHE A 487 2.48 -16.54 -10.99
CA PHE A 487 2.22 -15.17 -10.53
C PHE A 487 2.59 -14.13 -11.60
N GLY A 488 2.81 -14.58 -12.84
CA GLY A 488 3.09 -13.74 -13.99
C GLY A 488 4.58 -13.48 -14.27
N GLY A 489 5.46 -14.33 -13.74
CA GLY A 489 6.90 -14.28 -14.04
C GLY A 489 7.24 -14.59 -15.51
N ASP A 490 6.37 -15.30 -16.22
CA ASP A 490 6.53 -15.61 -17.66
C ASP A 490 5.55 -14.80 -18.53
N SER A 491 6.10 -13.87 -19.32
CA SER A 491 5.38 -13.06 -20.31
C SER A 491 5.68 -13.46 -21.76
N SER A 492 6.35 -14.59 -22.00
CA SER A 492 6.72 -15.05 -23.34
C SER A 492 5.51 -15.18 -24.29
N ALA A 493 4.33 -15.49 -23.75
CA ALA A 493 3.08 -15.57 -24.48
C ALA A 493 2.61 -14.24 -25.09
N VAL A 494 3.09 -13.10 -24.60
CA VAL A 494 2.62 -11.76 -24.99
C VAL A 494 3.71 -10.83 -25.53
N GLN A 495 4.97 -11.27 -25.54
CA GLN A 495 6.13 -10.48 -25.97
C GLN A 495 5.99 -9.92 -27.41
N GLY A 496 5.39 -10.67 -28.34
CA GLY A 496 5.14 -10.19 -29.71
C GLY A 496 4.06 -9.10 -29.82
N SER A 497 3.16 -8.99 -28.82
CA SER A 497 2.08 -8.00 -28.81
C SER A 497 2.54 -6.67 -28.21
N THR A 498 3.44 -6.70 -27.23
CA THR A 498 4.09 -5.50 -26.67
C THR A 498 5.05 -4.89 -27.70
N GLU A 499 5.76 -5.71 -28.47
CA GLU A 499 6.61 -5.25 -29.58
C GLU A 499 5.82 -4.78 -30.81
N GLY A 500 4.70 -5.44 -31.14
CA GLY A 500 3.91 -5.14 -32.33
C GLY A 500 3.28 -3.74 -32.35
N CYS A 501 2.93 -3.20 -31.18
CA CYS A 501 2.42 -1.83 -31.05
C CYS A 501 3.51 -0.76 -31.31
N LEU A 502 4.80 -1.14 -31.24
CA LEU A 502 5.95 -0.27 -31.52
C LEU A 502 6.13 -0.03 -33.03
N ASN A 503 5.74 -0.98 -33.88
CA ASN A 503 5.97 -0.90 -35.33
C ASN A 503 4.87 -0.21 -36.14
N SER A 504 3.78 0.23 -35.50
CA SER A 504 2.66 0.91 -36.16
C SER A 504 2.66 2.44 -36.01
N ARG A 505 3.78 3.05 -35.60
CA ARG A 505 3.94 4.51 -35.55
C ARG A 505 4.80 5.06 -36.69
#